data_AF-A0A8B8WTW0-F1
#
_entry.id   AF-A0A8B8WTW0-F1
#
_cell.length_a   1.000
_cell.length_b   1.000
_cell.length_c   1.000
_cell.angle_alpha   90.00
_cell.angle_beta   90.00
_cell.angle_gamma   90.00
#
_symmetry.space_group_name_H-M   'P 1'
#
loop_
_entity.id
_entity.type
_entity.pdbx_description
1 polymer ?
#
loop_
_entity_poly.entity_id
_entity_poly.type
_entity_poly.pdbx_seq_one_letter_code
_entity_poly.pdbx_strand_id
1 'polypeptide(L)'
;MDPTCSSESIYNLIPSDWKEPPPPPRYVSVFKAAVKDDKQKFKTAMKTMGPAKLEVPSPKDFLKKHSKEKTLPPKKKFERNEPRKPPVPLRTDHPVMGIQSEKNFINTNAADVIMGVAKKPKPIYVDKRTGDKHDLETSGLVPKYINKKGYGVTPEYIRKRNEEVKKAQEEYDDYIQENLREAAMKRLSDEEREAVLQPRKRIVVAEKENGVLLPLGPGNTLLPISG
;
A
#
# COMPACT_ATOMS: atom_id res chain seq x y z
N MET A 1 -24.80 2.36 -39.20
CA MET A 1 -24.51 1.01 -39.72
C MET A 1 -24.22 0.19 -38.49
N ASP A 2 -25.29 -0.33 -37.91
CA ASP A 2 -25.33 -0.68 -36.50
C ASP A 2 -24.90 -2.15 -36.35
N PRO A 3 -23.93 -2.47 -35.48
CA PRO A 3 -23.26 -3.78 -35.48
C PRO A 3 -23.99 -4.84 -34.64
N THR A 4 -25.31 -4.77 -34.50
CA THR A 4 -26.07 -5.67 -33.63
C THR A 4 -27.14 -6.45 -34.40
N CYS A 5 -26.75 -7.07 -35.51
CA CYS A 5 -27.54 -8.12 -36.14
C CYS A 5 -26.92 -9.47 -35.74
N SER A 6 -27.29 -9.99 -34.57
CA SER A 6 -26.97 -11.36 -34.20
C SER A 6 -27.80 -12.29 -35.09
N SER A 7 -27.15 -12.92 -36.07
CA SER A 7 -27.75 -13.94 -36.91
C SER A 7 -28.24 -15.10 -36.05
N GLU A 8 -29.55 -15.32 -36.02
CA GLU A 8 -30.15 -16.43 -35.29
C GLU A 8 -29.63 -17.75 -35.85
N SER A 9 -29.05 -18.57 -34.98
CA SER A 9 -28.45 -19.87 -35.32
C SER A 9 -29.01 -20.94 -34.42
N ILE A 10 -29.48 -22.04 -35.01
CA ILE A 10 -30.09 -23.19 -34.31
C ILE A 10 -29.13 -23.80 -33.28
N TYR A 11 -27.82 -23.64 -33.47
CA TYR A 11 -26.79 -24.12 -32.55
C TYR A 11 -26.67 -23.28 -31.25
N ASN A 12 -27.23 -22.07 -31.22
CA ASN A 12 -27.20 -21.17 -30.05
C ASN A 12 -28.48 -21.24 -29.20
N LEU A 13 -29.38 -22.21 -29.48
CA LEU A 13 -30.67 -22.35 -28.78
C LEU A 13 -30.53 -22.89 -27.36
N ILE A 14 -29.48 -23.65 -27.08
CA ILE A 14 -29.15 -24.12 -25.73
C ILE A 14 -28.03 -23.21 -25.22
N PRO A 15 -28.26 -22.43 -24.15
CA PRO A 15 -27.21 -21.64 -23.53
C PRO A 15 -26.02 -22.55 -23.19
N SER A 16 -24.83 -22.16 -23.62
CA SER A 16 -23.61 -22.89 -23.24
C SER A 16 -23.46 -22.84 -21.72
N ASP A 17 -23.19 -23.99 -21.10
CA ASP A 17 -22.91 -24.07 -19.66
C ASP A 17 -21.66 -23.26 -19.34
N TRP A 18 -21.86 -22.01 -18.92
CA TRP A 18 -20.79 -21.17 -18.40
C TRP A 18 -20.28 -21.79 -17.10
N LYS A 19 -19.14 -22.48 -17.18
CA LYS A 19 -18.45 -22.99 -16.00
C LYS A 19 -17.81 -21.81 -15.28
N GLU A 20 -18.26 -21.54 -14.06
CA GLU A 20 -17.61 -20.58 -13.19
C GLU A 20 -16.12 -20.94 -13.06
N PRO A 21 -15.20 -19.99 -13.29
CA PRO A 21 -13.79 -20.25 -13.07
C PRO A 21 -13.58 -20.59 -11.59
N PRO A 22 -12.69 -21.55 -11.26
CA PRO A 22 -12.43 -21.89 -9.88
C PRO A 22 -11.92 -20.65 -9.13
N PRO A 23 -12.26 -20.50 -7.83
CA PRO A 23 -11.82 -19.37 -7.05
C PRO A 23 -10.29 -19.31 -7.02
N PRO A 24 -9.69 -18.10 -7.05
CA PRO A 24 -8.25 -17.95 -7.04
C PRO A 24 -7.64 -18.54 -5.75
N PRO A 25 -6.40 -19.06 -5.81
CA PRO A 25 -5.74 -19.58 -4.64
C PRO A 25 -5.57 -18.48 -3.58
N ARG A 26 -5.84 -18.82 -2.32
CA ARG A 26 -5.66 -17.89 -1.20
C ARG A 26 -4.19 -17.46 -1.10
N TYR A 27 -3.99 -16.16 -0.85
CA TYR A 27 -2.66 -15.61 -0.60
C TYR A 27 -1.94 -16.33 0.54
N VAL A 28 -0.66 -16.62 0.34
CA VAL A 28 0.20 -17.25 1.32
C VAL A 28 1.42 -16.35 1.53
N SER A 29 1.74 -16.01 2.78
CA SER A 29 2.90 -15.16 3.05
C SER A 29 4.20 -15.84 2.61
N VAL A 30 5.10 -15.03 2.06
CA VAL A 30 6.47 -15.45 1.67
C VAL A 30 7.22 -16.05 2.87
N PHE A 31 6.92 -15.57 4.08
CA PHE A 31 7.57 -16.00 5.32
C PHE A 31 6.93 -17.24 5.97
N LYS A 32 5.87 -17.82 5.40
CA LYS A 32 5.16 -18.96 6.03
C LYS A 32 6.07 -20.15 6.31
N ALA A 33 7.03 -20.43 5.43
CA ALA A 33 8.00 -21.51 5.63
C ALA A 33 8.96 -21.20 6.78
N ALA A 34 9.57 -20.00 6.77
CA ALA A 34 10.48 -19.56 7.83
C ALA A 34 9.83 -19.59 9.22
N VAL A 35 8.58 -19.13 9.33
CA VAL A 35 7.83 -19.15 10.60
C VAL A 35 7.56 -20.59 11.08
N LYS A 36 7.27 -21.52 10.17
CA LYS A 36 7.12 -22.94 10.52
C LYS A 36 8.44 -23.54 11.03
N ASP A 37 9.53 -23.25 10.33
CA ASP A 37 10.85 -23.73 10.71
C ASP A 37 11.27 -23.16 12.07
N ASP A 38 11.12 -21.85 12.30
CA ASP A 38 11.43 -21.21 13.57
C ASP A 38 10.65 -21.79 14.74
N LYS A 39 9.37 -22.09 14.53
CA LYS A 39 8.52 -22.75 15.54
C LYS A 39 8.95 -24.19 15.84
N GLN A 40 9.58 -24.88 14.88
CA GLN A 40 10.01 -26.28 15.01
C GLN A 40 11.47 -26.41 15.46
N LYS A 41 12.34 -25.44 15.17
CA LYS A 41 13.79 -25.45 15.49
C LYS A 41 14.09 -25.78 16.95
N PHE A 42 13.25 -25.32 17.88
CA PHE A 42 13.43 -25.54 19.32
C PHE A 42 12.68 -26.75 19.88
N LYS A 43 11.89 -27.43 19.03
CA LYS A 43 11.11 -28.61 19.39
C LYS A 43 11.89 -29.87 19.03
N THR A 44 12.43 -30.53 20.03
CA THR A 44 12.95 -31.90 19.87
C THR A 44 11.88 -32.87 20.36
N ALA A 45 11.77 -34.03 19.69
CA ALA A 45 10.91 -35.10 20.18
C ALA A 45 11.32 -35.45 21.62
N MET A 46 10.34 -35.78 22.48
CA MET A 46 10.54 -36.33 23.83
C MET A 46 11.45 -35.50 24.78
N LYS A 47 11.59 -34.17 24.58
CA LYS A 47 12.44 -33.30 25.42
C LYS A 47 12.00 -33.21 26.89
N THR A 48 10.69 -33.19 27.14
CA THR A 48 10.14 -32.91 28.48
C THR A 48 10.12 -34.14 29.39
N MET A 49 9.64 -35.28 28.88
CA MET A 49 9.40 -36.49 29.68
C MET A 49 10.21 -37.72 29.21
N GLY A 50 11.04 -37.59 28.17
CA GLY A 50 11.76 -38.73 27.59
C GLY A 50 10.85 -39.72 26.84
N PRO A 51 11.41 -40.83 26.33
CA PRO A 51 10.66 -41.89 25.68
C PRO A 51 9.78 -42.65 26.70
N ALA A 52 8.54 -42.96 26.33
CA ALA A 52 7.59 -43.67 27.21
C ALA A 52 8.00 -45.12 27.52
N LYS A 53 8.71 -45.77 26.59
CA LYS A 53 9.34 -47.08 26.77
C LYS A 53 10.79 -46.94 26.32
N LEU A 54 11.73 -47.15 27.23
CA LEU A 54 13.15 -47.12 26.92
C LEU A 54 13.52 -48.39 26.15
N GLU A 55 13.87 -48.23 24.88
CA GLU A 55 14.35 -49.34 24.06
C GLU A 55 15.71 -49.80 24.60
N VAL A 56 15.75 -51.04 25.11
CA VAL A 56 16.99 -51.64 25.59
C VAL A 56 17.85 -52.00 24.37
N PRO A 57 19.08 -51.49 24.25
CA PRO A 57 19.92 -51.76 23.10
C PRO A 57 20.21 -53.26 22.98
N SER A 58 20.12 -53.80 21.77
CA SER A 58 20.47 -55.19 21.52
C SER A 58 21.95 -55.44 21.81
N PRO A 59 22.36 -56.58 22.41
CA PRO A 59 23.77 -56.92 22.61
C PRO A 59 24.62 -56.92 21.34
N LYS A 60 23.99 -56.99 20.16
CA LYS A 60 24.65 -56.89 18.85
C LYS A 60 25.06 -55.46 18.49
N ASP A 61 24.44 -54.44 19.10
CA ASP A 61 24.68 -53.01 18.85
C ASP A 61 25.67 -52.42 19.86
N PHE A 62 26.80 -53.11 20.06
CA PHE A 62 27.87 -52.62 20.93
C PHE A 62 28.65 -51.47 20.27
N LEU A 63 29.22 -50.59 21.09
CA LEU A 63 30.00 -49.45 20.62
C LEU A 63 31.27 -49.91 19.91
N LYS A 64 31.38 -49.64 18.60
CA LYS A 64 32.58 -49.93 17.80
C LYS A 64 33.60 -48.79 17.88
N LYS A 65 34.87 -49.11 17.64
CA LYS A 65 35.97 -48.12 17.56
C LYS A 65 35.62 -47.02 16.55
N HIS A 66 35.83 -45.75 16.91
CA HIS A 66 35.53 -44.56 16.09
C HIS A 66 34.06 -44.34 15.68
N SER A 67 33.10 -45.09 16.23
CA SER A 67 31.66 -44.95 15.88
C SER A 67 31.04 -43.58 16.20
N LYS A 68 31.56 -42.87 17.20
CA LYS A 68 31.10 -41.54 17.62
C LYS A 68 32.00 -40.40 17.13
N GLU A 69 33.04 -40.72 16.36
CA GLU A 69 33.96 -39.72 15.86
C GLU A 69 33.30 -38.93 14.72
N LYS A 70 33.33 -37.59 14.82
CA LYS A 70 32.75 -36.71 13.81
C LYS A 70 33.69 -36.67 12.61
N THR A 71 33.24 -37.19 11.47
CA THR A 71 33.99 -37.09 10.22
C THR A 71 33.98 -35.64 9.74
N LEU A 72 35.17 -35.05 9.63
CA LEU A 72 35.30 -33.71 9.05
C LEU A 72 35.16 -33.81 7.53
N PRO A 73 34.41 -32.90 6.89
CA PRO A 73 34.35 -32.85 5.44
C PRO A 73 35.75 -32.53 4.87
N PRO A 74 36.04 -32.93 3.62
CA PRO A 74 37.30 -32.59 2.96
C PRO A 74 37.46 -31.06 2.86
N LYS A 75 38.70 -30.58 3.03
CA LYS A 75 39.03 -29.15 2.99
C LYS A 75 38.67 -28.56 1.63
N LYS A 76 37.63 -27.73 1.56
CA LYS A 76 37.29 -26.94 0.38
C LYS A 76 37.93 -25.56 0.48
N LYS A 77 38.43 -25.03 -0.65
CA LYS A 77 38.87 -23.63 -0.74
C LYS A 77 37.60 -22.78 -0.65
N PHE A 78 37.45 -22.04 0.45
CA PHE A 78 36.37 -21.08 0.60
C PHE A 78 36.78 -19.76 -0.06
N GLU A 79 35.83 -19.10 -0.73
CA GLU A 79 36.03 -17.74 -1.20
C GLU A 79 36.18 -16.82 0.02
N ARG A 80 37.40 -16.35 0.26
CA ARG A 80 37.66 -15.34 1.28
C ARG A 80 37.26 -13.99 0.70
N ASN A 81 36.54 -13.19 1.49
CA ASN A 81 36.13 -11.83 1.15
C ASN A 81 37.23 -11.06 0.42
N GLU A 82 36.82 -10.29 -0.61
CA GLU A 82 37.69 -9.37 -1.31
C GLU A 82 38.43 -8.46 -0.31
N PRO A 83 39.72 -8.16 -0.56
CA PRO A 83 40.47 -7.28 0.31
C PRO A 83 39.81 -5.89 0.33
N ARG A 84 39.20 -5.53 1.46
CA ARG A 84 38.52 -4.23 1.65
C ARG A 84 39.47 -3.03 1.60
N LYS A 85 40.78 -3.26 1.75
CA LYS A 85 41.81 -2.22 1.79
C LYS A 85 42.61 -2.26 0.48
N PRO A 86 42.94 -1.08 -0.08
CA PRO A 86 43.83 -1.04 -1.24
C PRO A 86 45.20 -1.63 -0.89
N PRO A 87 45.92 -2.19 -1.87
CA PRO A 87 47.29 -2.65 -1.66
C PRO A 87 48.19 -1.49 -1.25
N VAL A 88 49.20 -1.79 -0.44
CA VAL A 88 50.21 -0.81 -0.05
C VAL A 88 50.98 -0.35 -1.29
N PRO A 89 51.23 0.97 -1.47
CA PRO A 89 52.01 1.48 -2.59
C PRO A 89 53.36 0.78 -2.72
N LEU A 90 53.81 0.57 -3.96
CA LEU A 90 55.08 -0.11 -4.21
C LEU A 90 56.25 0.84 -3.92
N ARG A 91 57.42 0.28 -3.61
CA ARG A 91 58.64 1.08 -3.39
C ARG A 91 59.09 1.85 -4.64
N THR A 92 58.63 1.44 -5.82
CA THR A 92 58.86 2.11 -7.10
C THR A 92 57.89 3.25 -7.37
N ASP A 93 56.74 3.30 -6.66
CA ASP A 93 55.76 4.37 -6.78
C ASP A 93 56.25 5.57 -5.97
N HIS A 94 57.03 6.42 -6.63
CA HIS A 94 57.42 7.70 -6.06
C HIS A 94 56.25 8.65 -6.29
N PRO A 95 55.65 9.24 -5.23
CA PRO A 95 54.66 10.28 -5.42
C PRO A 95 55.28 11.41 -6.23
N VAL A 96 54.47 12.23 -6.91
CA VAL A 96 54.98 13.39 -7.65
C VAL A 96 55.64 14.35 -6.65
N MET A 97 56.95 14.22 -6.49
CA MET A 97 57.74 15.01 -5.56
C MET A 97 58.03 16.36 -6.17
N GLY A 98 57.77 17.44 -5.43
CA GLY A 98 58.19 18.77 -5.81
C GLY A 98 57.46 19.34 -7.03
N ILE A 99 56.13 19.37 -6.99
CA ILE A 99 55.35 20.27 -7.85
C ILE A 99 55.76 21.70 -7.48
N GLN A 100 56.79 22.22 -8.16
CA GLN A 100 57.22 23.60 -8.04
C GLN A 100 56.23 24.45 -8.82
N SER A 101 55.30 25.10 -8.11
CA SER A 101 54.40 26.05 -8.75
C SER A 101 55.13 27.36 -9.00
N GLU A 102 55.17 27.84 -10.24
CA GLU A 102 55.60 29.21 -10.61
C GLU A 102 54.59 30.29 -10.17
N LYS A 103 53.69 29.95 -9.23
CA LYS A 103 52.64 30.85 -8.77
C LYS A 103 53.25 31.94 -7.90
N ASN A 104 53.07 33.19 -8.31
CA ASN A 104 53.44 34.35 -7.52
C ASN A 104 52.46 34.54 -6.35
N PHE A 105 52.76 33.91 -5.21
CA PHE A 105 51.92 33.97 -4.01
C PHE A 105 51.61 35.39 -3.54
N ILE A 106 52.54 36.33 -3.75
CA ILE A 106 52.36 37.75 -3.38
C ILE A 106 51.18 38.36 -4.16
N ASN A 107 51.19 38.22 -5.48
CA ASN A 107 50.18 38.81 -6.35
C ASN A 107 48.84 38.08 -6.20
N THR A 108 48.86 36.77 -6.01
CA THR A 108 47.63 36.00 -5.84
C THR A 108 46.98 36.29 -4.50
N ASN A 109 47.75 36.39 -3.41
CA ASN A 109 47.21 36.77 -2.11
C ASN A 109 46.66 38.19 -2.12
N ALA A 110 47.34 39.12 -2.81
CA ALA A 110 46.85 40.48 -2.99
C ALA A 110 45.52 40.50 -3.76
N ALA A 111 45.45 39.79 -4.89
CA ALA A 111 44.22 39.67 -5.67
C ALA A 111 43.09 39.01 -4.85
N ASP A 112 43.38 37.94 -4.11
CA ASP A 112 42.41 37.22 -3.27
C ASP A 112 41.85 38.10 -2.15
N VAL A 113 42.67 38.98 -1.57
CA VAL A 113 42.23 39.93 -0.54
C VAL A 113 41.41 41.07 -1.14
N ILE A 114 41.84 41.61 -2.29
CA ILE A 114 41.13 42.70 -2.99
C ILE A 114 39.78 42.23 -3.52
N MET A 115 39.73 41.03 -4.10
CA MET A 115 38.51 40.42 -4.65
C MET A 115 37.66 39.73 -3.56
N GLY A 116 38.24 39.49 -2.39
CA GLY A 116 37.57 38.85 -1.27
C GLY A 116 36.42 39.70 -0.76
N VAL A 117 35.20 39.15 -0.81
CA VAL A 117 34.04 39.82 -0.21
C VAL A 117 34.27 39.90 1.30
N ALA A 118 34.18 41.12 1.85
CA ALA A 118 34.32 41.34 3.29
C ALA A 118 33.32 40.46 4.07
N LYS A 119 33.80 39.83 5.14
CA LYS A 119 32.94 39.01 6.01
C LYS A 119 31.85 39.90 6.60
N LYS A 120 30.60 39.66 6.21
CA LYS A 120 29.44 40.34 6.80
C LYS A 120 29.39 39.98 8.29
N PRO A 121 29.44 40.95 9.22
CA PRO A 121 29.36 40.65 10.64
C PRO A 121 28.01 39.99 10.94
N LYS A 122 28.01 39.02 11.86
CA LYS A 122 26.76 38.45 12.33
C LYS A 122 25.96 39.54 13.04
N PRO A 123 24.65 39.66 12.81
CA PRO A 123 23.81 40.57 13.57
C PRO A 123 23.79 40.10 15.03
N ILE A 124 24.24 40.97 15.94
CA ILE A 124 24.42 40.70 17.37
C ILE A 124 23.68 41.81 18.11
N TYR A 125 22.99 41.46 19.21
CA TYR A 125 22.45 42.43 20.15
C TYR A 125 23.29 42.45 21.43
N VAL A 126 23.26 43.58 22.13
CA VAL A 126 23.97 43.79 23.40
C VAL A 126 22.94 44.15 24.46
N ASP A 127 22.86 43.34 25.52
CA ASP A 127 21.85 43.48 26.58
C ASP A 127 22.28 44.45 27.68
N LYS A 128 23.55 44.37 28.10
CA LYS A 128 24.10 45.13 29.24
C LYS A 128 25.14 46.15 28.81
N ARG A 129 25.31 47.20 29.61
CA ARG A 129 26.41 48.18 29.49
C ARG A 129 27.81 47.51 29.55
N THR A 130 27.89 46.33 30.14
CA THR A 130 29.10 45.50 30.26
C THR A 130 29.49 44.79 28.93
N GLY A 131 28.63 44.82 27.91
CA GLY A 131 28.97 44.35 26.57
C GLY A 131 28.74 42.85 26.33
N ASP A 132 27.87 42.19 27.08
CA ASP A 132 27.45 40.81 26.80
C ASP A 132 26.78 40.75 25.42
N LYS A 133 27.39 40.01 24.48
CA LYS A 133 26.99 39.91 23.07
C LYS A 133 26.24 38.60 22.83
N HIS A 134 25.05 38.69 22.24
CA HIS A 134 24.23 37.55 21.87
C HIS A 134 23.80 37.61 20.41
N ASP A 135 23.69 36.45 19.76
CA ASP A 135 23.25 36.36 18.37
C ASP A 135 21.80 36.86 18.23
N LEU A 136 21.55 37.76 17.27
CA LEU A 136 20.23 38.36 17.10
C LEU A 136 19.20 37.35 16.57
N GLU A 137 19.63 36.38 15.76
CA GLU A 137 18.76 35.34 15.15
C GLU A 137 18.08 34.41 16.18
N THR A 138 18.71 34.17 17.34
CA THR A 138 18.19 33.28 18.39
C THR A 138 17.45 34.03 19.48
N SER A 139 17.65 35.35 19.56
CA SER A 139 17.07 36.22 20.61
C SER A 139 15.54 36.36 20.55
N GLY A 140 14.90 35.92 19.45
CA GLY A 140 13.47 36.11 19.23
C GLY A 140 13.08 37.55 18.87
N LEU A 141 14.03 38.50 18.86
CA LEU A 141 13.80 39.90 18.46
C LEU A 141 13.56 40.05 16.94
N VAL A 142 14.08 39.12 16.14
CA VAL A 142 13.91 39.12 14.68
C VAL A 142 12.87 38.07 14.27
N PRO A 143 11.82 38.46 13.53
CA PRO A 143 10.83 37.51 13.04
C PRO A 143 11.42 36.54 12.00
N LYS A 144 11.70 35.31 12.44
CA LYS A 144 12.33 34.27 11.61
C LYS A 144 11.38 33.61 10.60
N TYR A 145 10.11 33.45 10.96
CA TYR A 145 9.17 32.62 10.22
C TYR A 145 8.10 33.38 9.41
N ILE A 146 8.08 34.72 9.51
CA ILE A 146 7.12 35.55 8.75
C ILE A 146 7.35 35.40 7.25
N ASN A 147 8.60 35.45 6.81
CA ASN A 147 8.96 35.37 5.39
C ASN A 147 9.18 33.91 4.92
N LYS A 148 8.65 32.92 5.65
CA LYS A 148 8.75 31.52 5.23
C LYS A 148 7.97 31.33 3.93
N LYS A 149 8.61 30.70 2.93
CA LYS A 149 7.93 30.33 1.68
C LYS A 149 6.74 29.42 2.02
N GLY A 150 5.53 29.85 1.67
CA GLY A 150 4.29 29.14 2.01
C GLY A 150 3.70 29.49 3.38
N TYR A 151 4.16 30.56 4.04
CA TYR A 151 3.43 31.11 5.19
C TYR A 151 2.03 31.54 4.73
N GLY A 152 0.99 31.11 5.45
CA GLY A 152 -0.41 31.32 5.05
C GLY A 152 -0.92 30.42 3.91
N VAL A 153 -0.06 29.59 3.30
CA VAL A 153 -0.48 28.66 2.24
C VAL A 153 -0.72 27.27 2.83
N THR A 154 -1.87 26.68 2.50
CA THR A 154 -2.18 25.30 2.86
C THR A 154 -1.16 24.34 2.24
N PRO A 155 -0.45 23.53 3.04
CA PRO A 155 0.51 22.55 2.53
C PRO A 155 -0.11 21.55 1.55
N GLU A 156 0.67 21.10 0.57
CA GLU A 156 0.20 20.19 -0.49
C GLU A 156 -0.38 18.87 0.04
N TYR A 157 0.18 18.33 1.12
CA TYR A 157 -0.30 17.08 1.69
C TYR A 157 -1.74 17.19 2.23
N ILE A 158 -2.15 18.37 2.72
CA ILE A 158 -3.52 18.59 3.19
C ILE A 158 -4.47 18.63 2.00
N ARG A 159 -4.07 19.25 0.88
CA ARG A 159 -4.88 19.28 -0.34
C ARG A 159 -5.11 17.87 -0.89
N LYS A 160 -4.04 17.08 -1.00
CA LYS A 160 -4.11 15.67 -1.44
C LYS A 160 -5.04 14.85 -0.55
N ARG A 161 -4.92 14.99 0.77
CA ARG A 161 -5.80 14.30 1.72
C ARG A 161 -7.27 14.70 1.56
N ASN A 162 -7.56 15.99 1.38
CA ASN A 162 -8.92 16.47 1.18
C ASN A 162 -9.52 15.95 -0.14
N GLU A 163 -8.71 15.89 -1.20
CA GLU A 163 -9.11 15.31 -2.49
C GLU A 163 -9.41 13.82 -2.38
N GLU A 164 -8.58 13.04 -1.67
CA GLU A 164 -8.80 11.61 -1.41
C GLU A 164 -10.10 11.38 -0.62
N VAL A 165 -10.34 12.18 0.43
CA VAL A 165 -11.57 12.10 1.22
C VAL A 165 -12.80 12.44 0.38
N LYS A 166 -12.70 13.47 -0.48
CA LYS A 166 -13.80 13.85 -1.38
C LYS A 166 -14.12 12.75 -2.38
N LYS A 167 -13.09 12.14 -3.00
CA LYS A 167 -13.26 11.01 -3.93
C LYS A 167 -13.89 9.80 -3.24
N ALA A 168 -13.42 9.44 -2.05
CA ALA A 168 -13.99 8.33 -1.30
C ALA A 168 -15.47 8.56 -0.92
N GLN A 169 -15.86 9.81 -0.64
CA GLN A 169 -17.26 10.16 -0.40
C GLN A 169 -18.09 10.06 -1.68
N GLU A 170 -17.59 10.57 -2.81
CA GLU A 170 -18.26 10.48 -4.11
C GLU A 170 -18.47 9.00 -4.51
N GLU A 171 -17.45 8.15 -4.37
CA GLU A 171 -17.55 6.71 -4.64
C GLU A 171 -18.59 6.01 -3.74
N TYR A 172 -18.69 6.41 -2.47
CA TYR A 172 -19.68 5.87 -1.54
C TYR A 172 -21.10 6.31 -1.89
N ASP A 173 -21.28 7.58 -2.24
CA ASP A 173 -22.57 8.13 -2.65
C ASP A 173 -23.03 7.50 -3.97
N ASP A 174 -22.14 7.30 -4.93
CA ASP A 174 -22.39 6.61 -6.20
C ASP A 174 -22.79 5.15 -5.97
N TYR A 175 -22.08 4.43 -5.09
CA TYR A 175 -22.43 3.07 -4.70
C TYR A 175 -23.84 2.98 -4.08
N ILE A 176 -24.20 3.92 -3.20
CA ILE A 176 -25.54 3.99 -2.62
C ILE A 176 -26.58 4.26 -3.71
N GLN A 177 -26.31 5.19 -4.63
CA GLN A 177 -27.23 5.51 -5.72
C GLN A 177 -27.46 4.32 -6.65
N GLU A 178 -26.41 3.60 -7.04
CA GLU A 178 -26.52 2.40 -7.86
C GLU A 178 -27.30 1.30 -7.13
N ASN A 179 -26.99 1.03 -5.87
CA ASN A 179 -27.74 0.07 -5.07
C ASN A 179 -29.22 0.48 -4.89
N LEU A 180 -29.50 1.78 -4.77
CA LEU A 180 -30.87 2.30 -4.74
C LEU A 180 -31.57 2.14 -6.10
N ARG A 181 -30.86 2.34 -7.22
CA ARG A 181 -31.37 2.11 -8.58
C ARG A 181 -31.67 0.63 -8.84
N GLU A 182 -30.81 -0.27 -8.37
CA GLU A 182 -31.02 -1.72 -8.46
C GLU A 182 -32.18 -2.20 -7.56
N ALA A 183 -32.29 -1.65 -6.33
CA ALA A 183 -33.39 -1.96 -5.42
C ALA A 183 -34.72 -1.32 -5.86
N ALA A 184 -34.67 -0.21 -6.58
CA ALA A 184 -35.85 0.38 -7.20
C ALA A 184 -36.34 -0.55 -8.33
N MET A 185 -37.51 -1.16 -8.13
CA MET A 185 -38.16 -1.97 -9.17
C MET A 185 -38.20 -1.21 -10.50
N LYS A 186 -37.84 -1.89 -11.60
CA LYS A 186 -37.87 -1.36 -12.97
C LYS A 186 -39.24 -0.72 -13.23
N ARG A 187 -39.29 0.63 -13.23
CA ARG A 187 -40.48 1.37 -13.62
C ARG A 187 -40.64 1.21 -15.12
N LEU A 188 -41.69 0.47 -15.53
CA LEU A 188 -42.13 0.44 -16.92
C LEU A 188 -42.43 1.86 -17.37
N SER A 189 -42.01 2.22 -18.58
CA SER A 189 -42.43 3.50 -19.17
C SER A 189 -43.94 3.50 -19.36
N ASP A 190 -44.56 4.68 -19.45
CA ASP A 190 -46.02 4.78 -19.58
C ASP A 190 -46.54 4.04 -20.83
N GLU A 191 -45.73 4.02 -21.90
CA GLU A 191 -46.01 3.28 -23.15
C GLU A 191 -46.00 1.76 -22.96
N GLU A 192 -44.98 1.22 -22.27
CA GLU A 192 -44.87 -0.21 -21.95
C GLU A 192 -45.99 -0.65 -21.00
N ARG A 193 -46.34 0.21 -20.05
CA ARG A 193 -47.43 0.00 -19.11
C ARG A 193 -48.78 -0.08 -19.83
N GLU A 194 -49.03 0.79 -20.80
CA GLU A 194 -50.25 0.73 -21.62
C GLU A 194 -50.32 -0.55 -22.45
N ALA A 195 -49.23 -0.95 -23.10
CA ALA A 195 -49.16 -2.17 -23.90
C ALA A 195 -49.50 -3.44 -23.10
N VAL A 196 -49.05 -3.54 -21.84
CA VAL A 196 -49.39 -4.65 -20.93
C VAL A 196 -50.85 -4.58 -20.44
N LEU A 197 -51.40 -3.37 -20.28
CA LEU A 197 -52.78 -3.15 -19.83
C LEU A 197 -53.83 -3.43 -20.92
N GLN A 198 -53.52 -3.24 -22.20
CA GLN A 198 -54.46 -3.46 -23.32
C GLN A 198 -55.06 -4.89 -23.37
N PRO A 199 -54.28 -5.98 -23.33
CA PRO A 199 -54.85 -7.33 -23.36
C PRO A 199 -55.66 -7.65 -22.11
N ARG A 200 -55.23 -7.16 -20.93
CA ARG A 200 -55.93 -7.37 -19.66
C ARG A 200 -57.27 -6.62 -19.59
N LYS A 201 -57.36 -5.42 -20.18
CA LYS A 201 -58.62 -4.68 -20.33
C LYS A 201 -59.64 -5.45 -21.17
N ARG A 202 -59.20 -6.16 -22.21
CA ARG A 202 -60.09 -7.00 -23.04
C ARG A 202 -60.64 -8.21 -22.27
N ILE A 203 -59.83 -8.85 -21.43
CA ILE A 203 -60.24 -10.01 -20.61
C ILE A 203 -61.25 -9.61 -19.54
N VAL A 204 -61.03 -8.50 -18.83
CA VAL A 204 -61.97 -8.01 -17.79
C VAL A 204 -63.30 -7.53 -18.39
N VAL A 205 -63.29 -7.04 -19.63
CA VAL A 205 -64.53 -6.69 -20.35
C VAL A 205 -65.31 -7.96 -20.73
N ALA A 206 -64.64 -9.03 -21.14
CA ALA A 206 -65.28 -10.32 -21.43
C ALA A 206 -65.83 -11.04 -20.18
N GLU A 207 -65.20 -10.89 -19.01
CA GLU A 207 -65.72 -11.44 -17.75
C GLU A 207 -66.90 -10.63 -17.19
N LYS A 208 -66.96 -9.31 -17.44
CA LYS A 208 -68.12 -8.47 -17.08
C LYS A 208 -69.38 -8.80 -17.88
N GLU A 209 -69.25 -9.41 -19.05
CA GLU A 209 -70.39 -9.87 -19.85
C GLU A 209 -71.04 -11.14 -19.26
N ASN A 210 -70.36 -11.85 -18.34
CA ASN A 210 -70.85 -13.08 -17.71
C ASN A 210 -70.68 -13.05 -16.17
N GLY A 211 -71.32 -12.13 -15.44
CA GLY A 211 -71.26 -12.22 -13.97
C GLY A 211 -71.85 -11.06 -13.18
N VAL A 212 -72.79 -11.42 -12.30
CA VAL A 212 -73.59 -10.58 -11.41
C VAL A 212 -72.79 -9.58 -10.57
N LEU A 213 -73.28 -8.33 -10.56
CA LEU A 213 -72.82 -7.22 -9.74
C LEU A 213 -73.09 -7.49 -8.25
N LEU A 214 -72.04 -7.63 -7.43
CA LEU A 214 -72.15 -7.56 -5.97
C LEU A 214 -71.63 -6.20 -5.46
N PRO A 215 -72.33 -5.55 -4.51
CA PRO A 215 -71.98 -4.21 -4.04
C PRO A 215 -70.76 -4.22 -3.11
N LEU A 216 -69.87 -3.24 -3.31
CA LEU A 216 -68.76 -2.95 -2.43
C LEU A 216 -69.27 -2.35 -1.11
N GLY A 217 -69.03 -3.06 0.00
CA GLY A 217 -69.25 -2.57 1.36
C GLY A 217 -68.09 -1.70 1.88
N PRO A 218 -68.32 -0.90 2.94
CA PRO A 218 -67.44 0.20 3.37
C PRO A 218 -66.43 -0.19 4.47
N GLY A 219 -65.32 0.54 4.56
CA GLY A 219 -64.27 0.42 5.59
C GLY A 219 -62.87 0.30 4.98
N ASN A 220 -61.77 0.82 5.53
CA ASN A 220 -61.53 1.31 6.88
C ASN A 220 -60.30 2.26 6.86
N THR A 221 -60.38 3.28 7.73
CA THR A 221 -59.30 3.88 8.56
C THR A 221 -58.01 4.44 7.94
N LEU A 222 -57.87 5.76 8.14
CA LEU A 222 -56.66 6.53 8.47
C LEU A 222 -55.55 5.74 9.19
N LEU A 223 -54.29 6.12 8.99
CA LEU A 223 -53.43 6.78 10.00
C LEU A 223 -52.07 7.25 9.41
N PRO A 224 -51.36 8.19 10.07
CA PRO A 224 -50.42 9.14 9.48
C PRO A 224 -48.96 8.71 9.55
N ILE A 225 -48.14 9.37 8.74
CA ILE A 225 -46.68 9.30 8.76
C ILE A 225 -46.18 10.20 9.90
N SER A 226 -45.50 9.61 10.88
CA SER A 226 -44.72 10.30 11.91
C SER A 226 -43.23 10.22 11.58
N GLY A 227 -42.53 11.34 11.76
CA GLY A 227 -41.14 11.43 12.27
C GLY A 227 -40.03 10.87 11.40
#